data_AF-A0A8J6JPJ6-F1
#
_entry.id   AF-A0A8J6JPJ6-F1
#
_cell.length_a   1.000
_cell.length_b   1.000
_cell.length_c   1.000
_cell.angle_alpha   90.00
_cell.angle_beta   90.00
_cell.angle_gamma   90.00
#
_symmetry.space_group_name_H-M   'P 1'
#
loop_
_entity.id
_entity.type
_entity.pdbx_description
1 polymer ?
#
loop_
_entity_poly.entity_id
_entity_poly.type
_entity_poly.pdbx_seq_one_letter_code
_entity_poly.pdbx_strand_id
1 'polypeptide(L)'
;MEETPELSEADPDTQDFILQQTMLRIKDPQKSLKFYNKCLGMTLLLKLDFPSMKFSQYVLGYEDGKDIPEDMKEREAWAYSCKATVKLTHNWGSANDEKPFHNGNTDPLGFGKLCHVGPCVSVSVGVTHVCT
;
A
#
# COMPACT_ATOMS: atom_id res chain seq x y z
N MET A 1 5.49 28.84 21.11
CA MET A 1 4.42 27.88 20.77
C MET A 1 3.77 28.43 19.53
N GLU A 2 3.87 27.74 18.41
CA GLU A 2 3.17 28.12 17.19
C GLU A 2 1.68 27.82 17.40
N GLU A 3 0.79 28.78 17.14
CA GLU A 3 -0.66 28.55 17.22
C GLU A 3 -1.10 27.66 16.06
N THR A 4 -1.89 26.62 16.35
CA THR A 4 -2.48 25.78 15.32
C THR A 4 -3.48 26.60 14.52
N PRO A 5 -3.35 26.72 13.19
CA PRO A 5 -4.32 27.45 12.39
C PRO A 5 -5.69 26.78 12.45
N GLU A 6 -6.75 27.57 12.60
CA GLU A 6 -8.13 27.07 12.46
C GLU A 6 -8.38 26.67 11.00
N LEU A 7 -8.90 25.46 10.80
CA LEU A 7 -9.31 24.96 9.49
C LEU A 7 -10.78 25.33 9.24
N SER A 8 -11.09 25.73 8.01
CA SER A 8 -12.49 25.86 7.57
C SER A 8 -13.14 24.48 7.45
N GLU A 9 -14.48 24.44 7.43
CA GLU A 9 -15.20 23.22 7.10
C GLU A 9 -14.79 22.68 5.72
N ALA A 10 -14.86 21.36 5.56
CA ALA A 10 -14.57 20.71 4.29
C ALA A 10 -15.66 21.04 3.26
N ASP A 11 -15.28 21.10 1.98
CA ASP A 11 -16.22 21.32 0.89
C ASP A 11 -17.23 20.16 0.82
N PRO A 12 -18.56 20.42 0.80
CA PRO A 12 -19.60 19.39 0.71
C PRO A 12 -19.40 18.41 -0.45
N ASP A 13 -18.81 18.85 -1.56
CA ASP A 13 -18.56 18.00 -2.74
C ASP A 13 -17.52 16.90 -2.47
N THR A 14 -16.77 17.00 -1.36
CA THR A 14 -15.74 16.03 -0.95
C THR A 14 -16.18 15.06 0.13
N GLN A 15 -17.45 15.11 0.57
CA GLN A 15 -17.96 14.33 1.70
C GLN A 15 -17.81 12.80 1.55
N ASP A 16 -17.80 12.31 0.30
CA ASP A 16 -17.71 10.88 -0.02
C ASP A 16 -16.27 10.42 -0.33
N PHE A 17 -15.29 11.33 -0.25
CA PHE A 17 -13.90 10.99 -0.56
C PHE A 17 -13.32 10.06 0.49
N ILE A 18 -12.47 9.13 0.04
CA ILE A 18 -11.76 8.21 0.91
C ILE A 18 -10.26 8.25 0.62
N LEU A 19 -9.44 8.10 1.66
CA LEU A 19 -8.04 7.75 1.48
C LEU A 19 -7.96 6.26 1.13
N GLN A 20 -8.01 5.97 -0.17
CA GLN A 20 -8.16 4.62 -0.68
C GLN A 20 -6.87 3.81 -0.60
N GLN A 21 -5.74 4.38 -1.05
CA GLN A 21 -4.49 3.63 -1.17
C GLN A 21 -3.24 4.47 -0.95
N THR A 22 -2.20 3.81 -0.45
CA THR A 22 -0.80 4.27 -0.57
C THR A 22 -0.03 3.31 -1.46
N MET A 23 0.68 3.83 -2.46
CA MET A 23 1.44 3.02 -3.41
C MET A 23 2.93 3.00 -3.08
N LEU A 24 3.51 1.81 -2.99
CA LEU A 24 4.95 1.60 -2.81
C LEU A 24 5.49 0.73 -3.94
N ARG A 25 6.68 1.06 -4.44
CA ARG A 25 7.42 0.18 -5.36
C ARG A 25 8.12 -0.90 -4.56
N ILE A 26 8.06 -2.13 -5.05
CA ILE A 26 8.68 -3.29 -4.44
C ILE A 26 9.56 -4.02 -5.44
N LYS A 27 10.64 -4.60 -4.91
CA LYS A 27 11.66 -5.29 -5.71
C LYS A 27 11.33 -6.76 -5.94
N ASP A 28 10.89 -7.44 -4.89
CA ASP A 28 10.54 -8.86 -4.92
C ASP A 28 9.12 -9.05 -4.36
N PRO A 29 8.14 -9.39 -5.22
CA PRO A 29 6.76 -9.60 -4.78
C PRO A 29 6.63 -10.76 -3.80
N GLN A 30 7.46 -11.80 -3.88
CA GLN A 30 7.36 -12.94 -2.97
C GLN A 30 7.73 -12.54 -1.54
N LYS A 31 8.86 -11.84 -1.38
CA LYS A 31 9.28 -11.32 -0.07
C LYS A 31 8.28 -10.34 0.50
N SER A 32 7.85 -9.36 -0.32
CA SER A 32 6.93 -8.33 0.14
C SER A 32 5.55 -8.91 0.50
N LEU A 33 4.96 -9.77 -0.34
CA LEU A 33 3.67 -10.40 -0.04
C LEU A 33 3.75 -11.27 1.22
N LYS A 34 4.84 -12.00 1.43
CA LYS A 34 5.05 -12.77 2.66
C LYS A 34 5.09 -11.85 3.88
N PHE A 35 5.82 -10.74 3.82
CA PHE A 35 5.88 -9.78 4.93
C PHE A 35 4.50 -9.18 5.25
N TYR A 36 3.82 -8.60 4.26
CA TYR A 36 2.52 -7.97 4.49
C TYR A 36 1.43 -8.98 4.90
N ASN A 37 1.43 -10.19 4.36
CA ASN A 37 0.46 -11.22 4.74
C ASN A 37 0.79 -11.89 6.07
N LYS A 38 2.01 -12.42 6.23
CA LYS A 38 2.35 -13.26 7.40
C LYS A 38 2.78 -12.46 8.62
N CYS A 39 3.44 -11.32 8.44
CA CYS A 39 3.91 -10.51 9.57
C CYS A 39 2.88 -9.45 9.97
N LEU A 40 2.19 -8.85 8.99
CA LEU A 40 1.24 -7.76 9.25
C LEU A 40 -0.23 -8.17 9.16
N GLY A 41 -0.53 -9.41 8.74
CA GLY A 41 -1.89 -9.94 8.70
C GLY A 41 -2.77 -9.39 7.58
N MET A 42 -2.20 -8.76 6.55
CA MET A 42 -2.98 -8.20 5.45
C MET A 42 -3.40 -9.28 4.43
N THR A 43 -4.55 -9.09 3.81
CA THR A 43 -5.09 -9.95 2.76
C THR A 43 -4.75 -9.39 1.38
N LEU A 44 -4.36 -10.25 0.43
CA LEU A 44 -4.21 -9.86 -0.98
C LEU A 44 -5.60 -9.72 -1.63
N LEU A 45 -6.03 -8.48 -1.81
CA LEU A 45 -7.36 -8.14 -2.31
C LEU A 45 -7.43 -8.26 -3.83
N LEU A 46 -6.41 -7.79 -4.55
CA LEU A 46 -6.40 -7.78 -6.01
C LEU A 46 -4.97 -7.92 -6.54
N LYS A 47 -4.81 -8.65 -7.64
CA LYS A 47 -3.58 -8.66 -8.44
C LYS A 47 -3.94 -8.28 -9.88
N LEU A 48 -3.23 -7.30 -10.42
CA LEU A 48 -3.33 -6.88 -11.82
C LEU A 48 -1.95 -6.97 -12.48
N ASP A 49 -1.91 -7.53 -13.68
CA ASP A 49 -0.69 -7.61 -14.49
C ASP A 49 -0.85 -6.74 -15.74
N PHE A 50 0.18 -5.96 -16.07
CA PHE A 50 0.20 -5.05 -17.22
C PHE A 50 1.35 -5.43 -18.16
N PRO A 51 1.18 -6.43 -19.06
CA PRO A 51 2.28 -6.99 -19.84
C PRO A 51 2.96 -6.00 -20.80
N SER A 52 2.19 -5.11 -21.42
CA SER A 52 2.71 -4.08 -22.32
C SER A 52 3.66 -3.11 -21.62
N MET A 53 3.41 -2.84 -20.34
CA MET A 53 4.19 -1.92 -19.50
C MET A 53 5.17 -2.64 -18.56
N LYS A 54 5.16 -3.98 -18.56
CA LYS A 54 6.05 -4.84 -17.76
C LYS A 54 6.03 -4.54 -16.25
N PHE A 55 4.84 -4.42 -15.66
CA PHE A 55 4.69 -4.36 -14.20
C PHE A 55 3.45 -5.10 -13.71
N SER A 56 3.45 -5.42 -12.42
CA SER A 56 2.31 -5.98 -11.70
C SER A 56 1.96 -5.09 -10.50
N GLN A 57 0.67 -5.03 -10.16
CA GLN A 57 0.17 -4.40 -8.95
C GLN A 57 -0.47 -5.43 -8.03
N TYR A 58 -0.18 -5.30 -6.74
CA TYR A 58 -0.75 -6.12 -5.68
C TYR A 58 -1.41 -5.19 -4.67
N VAL A 59 -2.73 -5.26 -4.53
CA VAL A 59 -3.50 -4.45 -3.58
C VAL A 59 -3.74 -5.28 -2.34
N LEU A 60 -3.26 -4.81 -1.19
CA LEU A 60 -3.44 -5.46 0.11
C LEU A 60 -4.25 -4.58 1.05
N GLY A 61 -5.08 -5.19 1.90
CA GLY A 61 -5.88 -4.50 2.90
C GLY A 61 -6.23 -5.40 4.09
N TYR A 62 -6.89 -4.82 5.09
CA TYR A 62 -7.37 -5.53 6.28
C TYR A 62 -8.83 -5.96 6.12
N GLU A 63 -9.12 -6.70 5.05
CA GLU A 63 -10.45 -7.23 4.75
C GLU A 63 -10.48 -8.76 4.95
N ASP A 64 -11.67 -9.33 5.22
CA ASP A 64 -11.86 -10.78 5.25
C ASP A 64 -11.78 -11.33 3.82
N GLY A 65 -11.05 -12.43 3.63
CA GLY A 65 -10.95 -13.11 2.35
C GLY A 65 -12.30 -13.62 1.82
N LYS A 66 -13.30 -13.78 2.70
CA LYS A 66 -14.67 -14.18 2.33
C LYS A 66 -15.47 -13.07 1.63
N ASP A 67 -15.09 -11.81 1.84
CA ASP A 67 -15.78 -10.65 1.25
C ASP A 67 -15.28 -10.33 -0.16
N ILE A 68 -14.22 -11.01 -0.61
CA ILE A 68 -13.60 -10.82 -1.92
C ILE A 68 -14.52 -11.43 -2.99
N PRO A 69 -15.05 -10.63 -3.94
CA PRO A 69 -15.86 -11.16 -5.04
C PRO A 69 -15.06 -12.13 -5.92
N GLU A 70 -15.74 -13.16 -6.45
CA GLU A 70 -15.14 -14.12 -7.37
C GLU A 70 -14.97 -13.55 -8.79
N ASP A 71 -15.95 -12.77 -9.25
CA ASP A 71 -15.85 -12.09 -10.54
C ASP A 71 -14.76 -11.02 -10.50
N MET A 72 -13.89 -11.02 -11.51
CA MET A 72 -12.72 -10.14 -11.51
C MET A 72 -13.07 -8.66 -11.63
N LYS A 73 -14.14 -8.31 -12.35
CA LYS A 73 -14.55 -6.92 -12.53
C LYS A 73 -15.19 -6.38 -11.25
N GLU A 74 -16.03 -7.19 -10.60
CA GLU A 74 -16.60 -6.88 -9.30
C GLU A 74 -15.51 -6.77 -8.22
N ARG A 75 -14.55 -7.70 -8.23
CA ARG A 75 -13.40 -7.71 -7.32
C ARG A 75 -12.53 -6.46 -7.47
N GLU A 76 -12.29 -6.02 -8.70
CA GLU A 76 -11.53 -4.79 -8.95
C GLU A 76 -12.27 -3.55 -8.42
N ALA A 77 -13.56 -3.42 -8.72
CA ALA A 77 -14.39 -2.32 -8.22
C ALA A 77 -14.45 -2.32 -6.68
N TRP A 78 -14.64 -3.49 -6.08
CA TRP A 78 -14.66 -3.68 -4.63
C TRP A 78 -13.32 -3.32 -3.99
N ALA A 79 -12.19 -3.83 -4.51
CA ALA A 79 -10.87 -3.55 -3.95
C ALA A 79 -10.51 -2.06 -4.00
N TYR A 80 -10.98 -1.33 -5.02
CA TYR A 80 -10.80 0.13 -5.10
C TYR A 80 -11.81 0.92 -4.26
N SER A 81 -12.82 0.29 -3.68
CA SER A 81 -13.70 0.90 -2.68
C SER A 81 -13.19 0.72 -1.25
N CYS A 82 -12.30 -0.25 -1.00
CA CYS A 82 -11.67 -0.47 0.30
C CYS A 82 -10.80 0.72 0.71
N LYS A 83 -10.91 1.13 1.98
CA LYS A 83 -10.12 2.23 2.56
C LYS A 83 -8.73 1.74 2.98
N ALA A 84 -7.76 2.65 3.00
CA ALA A 84 -6.43 2.44 3.59
C ALA A 84 -5.67 1.20 3.06
N THR A 85 -5.81 0.88 1.78
CA THR A 85 -5.08 -0.21 1.15
C THR A 85 -3.61 0.13 0.87
N VAL A 86 -2.76 -0.89 0.79
CA VAL A 86 -1.37 -0.77 0.35
C VAL A 86 -1.26 -1.37 -1.05
N LYS A 87 -0.94 -0.54 -2.04
CA LYS A 87 -0.70 -0.97 -3.41
C LYS A 87 0.80 -1.16 -3.65
N LEU A 88 1.22 -2.40 -3.80
CA LEU A 88 2.60 -2.72 -4.13
C LEU A 88 2.77 -2.83 -5.65
N THR A 89 3.66 -2.03 -6.22
CA THR A 89 3.97 -2.08 -7.66
C THR A 89 5.32 -2.75 -7.87
N HIS A 90 5.32 -3.85 -8.62
CA HIS A 90 6.53 -4.58 -9.00
C HIS A 90 6.82 -4.38 -10.49
N ASN A 91 7.92 -3.69 -10.78
CA ASN A 91 8.45 -3.60 -12.15
C ASN A 91 9.19 -4.89 -12.48
N TRP A 92 8.83 -5.54 -13.59
CA TRP A 92 9.37 -6.85 -13.93
C TRP A 92 10.88 -6.77 -14.19
N GLY A 93 11.64 -7.69 -13.59
CA GLY A 93 13.11 -7.73 -13.67
C GLY A 93 13.83 -6.92 -12.58
N SER A 94 13.13 -6.09 -11.80
CA SER A 94 13.76 -5.31 -10.72
C SER A 94 14.37 -6.18 -9.61
N ALA A 95 13.90 -7.42 -9.44
CA ALA A 95 14.49 -8.39 -8.51
C ALA A 95 15.99 -8.67 -8.78
N ASN A 96 16.44 -8.49 -10.02
CA ASN A 96 17.83 -8.73 -10.43
C ASN A 96 18.72 -7.48 -10.38
N ASP A 97 18.15 -6.30 -10.14
CA ASP A 97 18.94 -5.10 -9.86
C ASP A 97 19.66 -5.30 -8.52
N GLU A 98 20.84 -4.72 -8.31
CA GLU A 98 21.48 -4.71 -6.99
C GLU A 98 20.95 -3.57 -6.13
N LYS A 99 20.56 -2.45 -6.74
CA LYS A 99 20.15 -1.25 -6.00
C LYS A 99 18.78 -1.46 -5.34
N PRO A 100 18.63 -1.11 -4.05
CA PRO A 100 17.32 -1.06 -3.40
C PRO A 100 16.55 0.18 -3.83
N PHE A 101 15.22 0.14 -3.70
CA PHE A 101 14.41 1.36 -3.81
C PHE A 101 14.72 2.29 -2.64
N HIS A 102 14.79 3.59 -2.93
CA HIS A 102 14.99 4.63 -1.91
C HIS A 102 13.74 4.74 -1.03
N ASN A 103 13.96 4.88 0.28
CA ASN A 103 12.90 4.80 1.29
C ASN A 103 12.39 6.17 1.77
N GLY A 104 12.95 7.27 1.27
CA GLY A 104 12.62 8.64 1.65
C GLY A 104 13.12 9.11 3.03
N ASN A 105 13.83 8.25 3.78
CA ASN A 105 14.29 8.53 5.15
C ASN A 105 15.78 8.91 5.23
N THR A 106 16.46 9.00 4.08
CA THR A 106 17.81 9.55 3.91
C THR A 106 17.80 10.48 2.71
N ASP A 107 18.80 11.35 2.53
CA ASP A 107 18.78 12.30 1.41
C ASP A 107 18.63 11.61 0.03
N PRO A 108 17.81 12.16 -0.87
CA PRO A 108 16.84 13.24 -0.64
C PRO A 108 15.63 12.77 0.19
N LEU A 109 15.27 13.54 1.23
CA LEU A 109 14.14 13.22 2.11
C LEU A 109 12.78 13.33 1.40
N GLY A 110 11.81 12.54 1.85
CA GLY A 110 10.45 12.53 1.30
C GLY A 110 9.48 11.69 2.14
N PHE A 111 8.96 10.60 1.57
CA PHE A 111 8.08 9.69 2.28
C PHE A 111 8.75 9.15 3.56
N GLY A 112 8.05 9.19 4.69
CA GLY A 112 8.53 8.65 5.95
C GLY A 112 8.22 7.16 6.11
N LYS A 113 6.97 6.85 6.44
CA LYS A 113 6.53 5.49 6.81
C LYS A 113 5.03 5.30 6.73
N LEU A 114 4.61 4.05 6.59
CA LEU A 114 3.26 3.60 6.93
C LEU A 114 3.24 3.14 8.39
N CYS A 115 2.18 3.47 9.11
CA CYS A 115 1.98 3.02 10.48
C CYS A 115 0.80 2.07 10.54
N HIS A 116 1.00 0.91 11.16
CA HIS A 116 -0.04 -0.08 11.42
C HIS A 116 -0.26 -0.12 12.93
N VAL A 117 -1.52 -0.04 13.36
CA VAL A 117 -1.89 -0.03 14.77
C VAL A 117 -2.66 -1.30 15.10
N GLY A 118 -2.18 -2.05 16.08
CA GLY A 118 -2.88 -3.20 16.65
C GLY A 118 -3.11 -3.02 18.15
N PRO A 119 -3.96 -3.86 18.77
CA PRO A 119 -4.38 -3.71 20.17
C PRO A 119 -3.25 -3.81 21.22
N CYS A 120 -2.03 -4.22 20.84
CA CYS A 120 -0.91 -4.35 21.79
C CYS A 120 0.45 -3.85 21.23
N VAL A 121 0.55 -3.51 19.93
CA VAL A 121 1.82 -3.09 19.29
C VAL A 121 1.52 -2.13 18.14
N SER A 122 2.31 -1.06 18.03
CA SER A 122 2.38 -0.21 16.83
C SER A 122 3.57 -0.62 15.97
N VAL A 123 3.33 -0.95 14.70
CA VAL A 123 4.39 -1.33 13.75
C VAL A 123 4.55 -0.24 12.70
N SER A 124 5.74 0.38 12.66
CA SER A 124 6.12 1.33 11.63
C SER A 124 6.83 0.61 10.49
N VAL A 125 6.28 0.69 9.29
CA VAL A 125 6.90 0.16 8.07
C VAL A 125 7.43 1.33 7.25
N GLY A 126 8.74 1.56 7.35
CA GLY A 126 9.47 2.30 6.32
C GLY A 126 9.71 1.38 5.12
N VAL A 127 9.85 1.94 3.91
CA VAL A 127 10.11 1.17 2.67
C VAL A 127 11.36 0.27 2.81
N THR A 128 12.26 0.56 3.76
CA THR A 128 13.46 -0.24 4.10
C THR A 128 13.15 -1.68 4.52
N HIS A 129 12.10 -1.93 5.31
CA HIS A 129 11.80 -3.27 5.85
C HIS A 129 11.12 -4.19 4.83
N VAL A 130 10.65 -3.63 3.71
CA VAL A 130 10.04 -4.39 2.60
C VAL A 130 11.10 -4.84 1.59
N CYS A 131 12.30 -4.26 1.64
CA CYS A 131 13.35 -4.39 0.62
C CYS A 131 14.56 -5.24 1.05
N THR A 132 14.61 -5.77 2.28
CA THR A 132 15.64 -6.71 2.75
C THR A 132 15.12 -8.14 2.73
#